data_AF-R2PUR9-F1
#
_entry.id   AF-R2PUR9-F1
#
_cell.length_a   1.000
_cell.length_b   1.000
_cell.length_c   1.000
_cell.angle_alpha   90.00
_cell.angle_beta   90.00
_cell.angle_gamma   90.00
#
_symmetry.space_group_name_H-M   'P 1'
#
loop_
_entity.id
_entity.type
_entity.pdbx_description
1 polymer ?
#
loop_
_entity_poly.entity_id
_entity_poly.type
_entity_poly.pdbx_seq_one_letter_code
_entity_poly.pdbx_strand_id
1 'polypeptide(L)'
;MKTPYAVTSGREFSKLERMMIWEKPASHQTGEVELRVASEIKENWDDPELKIFNVLLEGDAGSGKTELAKALSYQLQLPYTKVTCFADMDKSDVFGALLPVTENREEDGELLEAIYQTDSLQAVLDLVARHFSLTQMAAKEKLAQLVERIENTAENPVQYRFYPSEILRALEKGYLL
;
A
#
# COMPACT_ATOMS: atom_id res chain seq x y z
N MET A 1 12.75 -17.48 11.35
CA MET A 1 13.56 -18.32 10.43
C MET A 1 13.10 -18.02 9.02
N LYS A 2 14.01 -17.69 8.09
CA LYS A 2 13.66 -17.55 6.67
C LYS A 2 13.50 -18.95 6.07
N THR A 3 12.44 -19.15 5.31
CA THR A 3 12.12 -20.41 4.63
C THR A 3 13.08 -20.64 3.45
N PRO A 4 13.39 -21.90 3.08
CA PRO A 4 14.28 -22.19 1.96
C PRO A 4 13.66 -21.83 0.60
N TYR A 5 12.33 -21.65 0.54
CA TYR A 5 11.58 -21.36 -0.69
C TYR A 5 11.44 -19.87 -0.99
N ALA A 6 12.15 -18.99 -0.27
CA ALA A 6 12.09 -17.55 -0.51
C ALA A 6 12.48 -17.22 -1.96
N VAL A 7 11.61 -16.49 -2.67
CA VAL A 7 11.80 -16.21 -4.12
C VAL A 7 12.36 -14.83 -4.41
N THR A 8 12.34 -13.91 -3.44
CA THR A 8 12.87 -12.55 -3.60
C THR A 8 14.19 -12.38 -2.83
N SER A 9 15.28 -12.93 -3.37
CA SER A 9 16.62 -12.68 -2.81
C SER A 9 17.08 -11.27 -3.17
N GLY A 10 17.20 -10.39 -2.17
CA GLY A 10 17.75 -9.03 -2.33
C GLY A 10 16.72 -7.91 -2.48
N ARG A 11 15.42 -8.22 -2.51
CA ARG A 11 14.38 -7.20 -2.46
C ARG A 11 14.26 -6.65 -1.04
N GLU A 12 14.36 -5.32 -0.91
CA GLU A 12 14.05 -4.64 0.34
C GLU A 12 12.56 -4.31 0.41
N PHE A 13 11.87 -4.96 1.33
CA PHE A 13 10.47 -4.65 1.64
C PHE A 13 10.39 -3.45 2.59
N SER A 14 9.39 -2.58 2.39
CA SER A 14 8.99 -1.57 3.36
C SER A 14 8.51 -2.21 4.67
N LYS A 15 8.35 -1.39 5.73
CA LYS A 15 7.81 -1.88 7.01
C LYS A 15 6.41 -2.50 6.84
N LEU A 16 5.56 -1.87 6.03
CA LEU A 16 4.21 -2.36 5.74
C LEU A 16 4.24 -3.69 4.97
N GLU A 17 5.05 -3.80 3.92
CA GLU A 17 5.21 -5.04 3.15
C GLU A 17 5.69 -6.20 4.03
N ARG A 18 6.63 -5.95 4.95
CA ARG A 18 7.08 -6.98 5.89
C ARG A 18 5.95 -7.47 6.81
N MET A 19 5.07 -6.56 7.25
CA MET A 19 3.91 -6.90 8.08
C MET A 19 2.82 -7.66 7.30
N MET A 20 2.80 -7.53 5.97
CA MET A 20 1.90 -8.26 5.08
C MET A 20 2.38 -9.68 4.77
N ILE A 21 3.65 -10.02 5.05
CA ILE A 21 4.11 -11.40 4.95
C ILE A 21 3.44 -12.16 6.09
N TRP A 22 2.65 -13.18 5.75
CA TRP A 22 1.91 -13.91 6.76
C TRP A 22 2.86 -14.60 7.75
N GLU A 23 2.56 -14.44 9.04
CA GLU A 23 3.32 -15.10 10.10
C GLU A 23 2.66 -16.44 10.43
N LYS A 24 3.47 -17.49 10.39
CA LYS A 24 3.01 -18.85 10.71
C LYS A 24 2.67 -18.97 12.21
N PRO A 25 1.39 -19.18 12.59
CA PRO A 25 1.01 -19.36 13.98
C PRO A 25 1.42 -20.75 14.48
N ALA A 26 1.56 -20.90 15.79
CA ALA A 26 2.01 -22.14 16.42
C ALA A 26 1.08 -23.35 16.16
N SER A 27 -0.20 -23.10 15.90
CA SER A 27 -1.20 -24.13 15.58
C SER A 27 -1.15 -24.62 14.13
N HIS A 28 -0.49 -23.90 13.22
CA HIS A 28 -0.46 -24.25 11.81
C HIS A 28 0.47 -25.45 11.57
N GLN A 29 -0.10 -26.53 11.04
CA GLN A 29 0.62 -27.72 10.63
C GLN A 29 0.96 -27.62 9.16
N THR A 30 2.26 -27.57 8.84
CA THR A 30 2.70 -27.50 7.45
C THR A 30 2.40 -28.83 6.75
N GLY A 31 1.64 -28.75 5.67
CA GLY A 31 1.24 -29.91 4.88
C GLY A 31 2.21 -30.21 3.73
N GLU A 32 2.12 -31.42 3.18
CA GLU A 32 2.92 -31.83 2.02
C GLU A 32 2.60 -30.99 0.76
N VAL A 33 1.32 -30.64 0.56
CA VAL A 33 0.89 -29.84 -0.58
C VAL A 33 1.47 -28.43 -0.53
N GLU A 34 1.53 -27.82 0.65
CA GLU A 34 2.14 -26.50 0.87
C GLU A 34 3.61 -26.50 0.45
N LEU A 35 4.38 -27.48 0.94
CA LEU A 35 5.80 -27.60 0.63
C LEU A 35 6.03 -27.90 -0.84
N ARG A 36 5.23 -28.80 -1.43
CA ARG A 36 5.32 -29.14 -2.85
C ARG A 36 5.05 -27.93 -3.74
N VAL A 37 3.99 -27.15 -3.47
CA VAL A 37 3.69 -25.97 -4.27
C VAL A 37 4.79 -24.91 -4.10
N ALA A 38 5.30 -24.71 -2.89
CA ALA A 38 6.39 -23.77 -2.64
C ALA A 38 7.70 -24.18 -3.34
N SER A 39 8.03 -25.47 -3.37
CA SER A 39 9.23 -25.98 -4.06
C SER A 39 9.13 -25.79 -5.57
N GLU A 40 8.01 -26.19 -6.18
CA GLU A 40 7.78 -26.06 -7.62
C GLU A 40 7.86 -24.59 -8.09
N ILE A 41 7.24 -23.67 -7.33
CA ILE A 41 7.34 -22.23 -7.62
C ILE A 41 8.79 -21.74 -7.50
N LYS A 42 9.50 -22.16 -6.45
CA LYS A 42 10.89 -21.73 -6.22
C LYS A 42 11.84 -22.23 -7.30
N GLU A 43 11.70 -23.48 -7.72
CA GLU A 43 12.53 -24.12 -8.74
C GLU A 43 12.36 -23.44 -10.11
N ASN A 44 11.14 -23.02 -10.44
CA ASN A 44 10.82 -22.39 -11.72
C ASN A 44 10.81 -20.85 -11.67
N TRP A 45 11.22 -20.22 -10.57
CA TRP A 45 11.00 -18.78 -10.36
C TRP A 45 11.76 -17.88 -11.35
N ASP A 46 12.98 -18.28 -11.71
CA ASP A 46 13.88 -17.52 -12.57
C ASP A 46 13.86 -18.00 -14.04
N ASP A 47 13.07 -19.04 -14.35
CA ASP A 47 12.90 -19.54 -15.72
C ASP A 47 11.91 -18.63 -16.48
N PRO A 48 12.33 -17.96 -17.57
CA PRO A 48 11.46 -17.04 -18.31
C PRO A 48 10.34 -17.73 -19.10
N GLU A 49 10.48 -18.99 -19.46
CA GLU A 49 9.50 -19.74 -20.26
C GLU A 49 8.55 -20.55 -19.36
N LEU A 50 9.07 -21.12 -18.28
CA LEU A 50 8.35 -22.03 -17.39
C LEU A 50 7.97 -21.41 -16.04
N LYS A 51 8.08 -20.07 -15.89
CA LYS A 51 7.79 -19.40 -14.63
C LYS A 51 6.40 -19.75 -14.09
N ILE A 52 6.36 -20.34 -12.90
CA ILE A 52 5.11 -20.61 -12.19
C ILE A 52 4.79 -19.40 -11.30
N PHE A 53 3.88 -18.54 -11.75
CA PHE A 53 3.40 -17.38 -10.98
C PHE A 53 1.86 -17.25 -10.93
N ASN A 54 1.13 -18.08 -11.69
CA ASN A 54 -0.32 -18.18 -11.63
C ASN A 54 -0.72 -19.58 -11.18
N VAL A 55 -1.35 -19.69 -10.01
CA VAL A 55 -1.78 -20.97 -9.44
C VAL A 55 -3.27 -20.90 -9.13
N LEU A 56 -4.05 -21.87 -9.63
CA LEU A 56 -5.47 -22.01 -9.31
C LEU A 56 -5.67 -23.11 -8.27
N LEU A 57 -6.35 -22.78 -7.17
CA LEU A 57 -6.69 -23.73 -6.12
C LEU A 57 -8.16 -24.18 -6.26
N GLU A 58 -8.37 -25.44 -6.60
CA GLU A 58 -9.69 -26.06 -6.73
C GLU A 58 -9.99 -26.99 -5.55
N GLY A 59 -11.25 -27.02 -5.10
CA GLY A 59 -11.73 -27.96 -4.09
C GLY A 59 -12.89 -27.41 -3.25
N ASP A 60 -13.45 -28.23 -2.37
CA ASP A 60 -14.64 -27.89 -1.58
C ASP A 60 -14.46 -26.72 -0.62
N ALA A 61 -15.55 -26.04 -0.28
CA ALA A 61 -15.54 -25.02 0.77
C ALA A 61 -15.02 -25.64 2.10
N GLY A 62 -14.14 -24.90 2.79
CA GLY A 62 -13.53 -25.38 4.04
C GLY A 62 -12.33 -26.32 3.87
N SER A 63 -11.90 -26.66 2.64
CA SER A 63 -10.73 -27.53 2.40
C SER A 63 -9.36 -26.90 2.71
N GLY A 64 -9.32 -25.68 3.26
CA GLY A 64 -8.06 -25.01 3.64
C GLY A 64 -7.39 -24.19 2.53
N LYS A 65 -8.03 -23.95 1.38
CA LYS A 65 -7.45 -23.15 0.26
C LYS A 65 -6.90 -21.78 0.70
N THR A 66 -7.68 -21.03 1.48
CA THR A 66 -7.26 -19.72 2.00
C THR A 66 -6.08 -19.82 2.95
N GLU A 67 -6.01 -20.92 3.72
CA GLU A 67 -4.91 -21.16 4.64
C GLU A 67 -3.63 -21.56 3.88
N LEU A 68 -3.76 -22.35 2.81
CA LEU A 68 -2.67 -22.66 1.90
C LEU A 68 -2.10 -21.39 1.24
N ALA A 69 -2.94 -20.47 0.75
CA ALA A 69 -2.48 -19.21 0.17
C ALA A 69 -1.66 -18.37 1.15
N LYS A 70 -2.12 -18.26 2.41
CA LYS A 70 -1.36 -17.60 3.49
C LYS A 70 -0.06 -18.32 3.80
N ALA A 71 -0.08 -19.65 3.89
CA ALA A 71 1.10 -20.44 4.14
C ALA A 71 2.15 -20.25 3.02
N LEU A 72 1.71 -20.16 1.76
CA LEU A 72 2.59 -19.84 0.63
C LEU A 72 3.21 -18.44 0.75
N SER A 73 2.51 -17.44 1.29
CA SER A 73 3.13 -16.14 1.60
C SER A 73 4.30 -16.28 2.58
N TYR A 74 4.14 -17.09 3.62
CA TYR A 74 5.24 -17.42 4.53
C TYR A 74 6.35 -18.20 3.83
N GLN A 75 6.04 -19.23 3.03
CA GLN A 75 7.05 -20.05 2.37
C GLN A 75 7.85 -19.28 1.32
N LEU A 76 7.20 -18.47 0.49
CA LEU A 76 7.82 -17.70 -0.59
C LEU A 76 8.40 -16.36 -0.10
N GLN A 77 8.08 -15.96 1.13
CA GLN A 77 8.42 -14.66 1.71
C GLN A 77 7.91 -13.49 0.85
N LEU A 78 6.68 -13.61 0.37
CA LEU A 78 5.98 -12.59 -0.40
C LEU A 78 4.87 -11.96 0.43
N PRO A 79 4.70 -10.63 0.40
CA PRO A 79 3.55 -9.98 1.02
C PRO A 79 2.24 -10.59 0.50
N TYR A 80 1.27 -10.78 1.39
CA TYR A 80 -0.05 -11.33 1.06
C TYR A 80 -1.09 -10.23 1.07
N THR A 81 -1.88 -10.15 -0.01
CA THR A 81 -3.15 -9.44 -0.03
C THR A 81 -4.25 -10.38 -0.51
N LYS A 82 -5.51 -9.95 -0.50
CA LYS A 82 -6.64 -10.75 -0.95
C LYS A 82 -7.72 -9.87 -1.53
N VAL A 83 -8.46 -10.41 -2.48
CA VAL A 83 -9.71 -9.82 -2.97
C VAL A 83 -10.82 -10.84 -2.86
N THR A 84 -11.91 -10.45 -2.19
CA THR A 84 -13.10 -11.27 -2.07
C THR A 84 -14.02 -10.94 -3.23
N CYS A 85 -14.19 -11.88 -4.17
CA CYS A 85 -15.08 -11.67 -5.31
C CYS A 85 -16.55 -11.82 -4.93
N PHE A 86 -17.40 -10.91 -5.42
CA PHE A 86 -18.86 -10.98 -5.32
C PHE A 86 -19.51 -10.56 -6.65
N ALA A 87 -20.77 -10.94 -6.86
CA ALA A 87 -21.44 -10.81 -8.16
C ALA A 87 -21.59 -9.35 -8.63
N ASP A 88 -21.75 -8.42 -7.68
CA ASP A 88 -21.95 -6.99 -7.94
C ASP A 88 -20.65 -6.17 -7.89
N MET A 89 -19.47 -6.82 -8.00
CA MET A 89 -18.19 -6.10 -8.01
C MET A 89 -18.13 -5.13 -9.19
N ASP A 90 -17.73 -3.89 -8.90
CA ASP A 90 -17.52 -2.87 -9.92
C ASP A 90 -16.12 -3.02 -10.54
N LYS A 91 -15.95 -2.51 -11.77
CA LYS A 91 -14.64 -2.38 -12.41
C LYS A 91 -13.66 -1.56 -11.55
N SER A 92 -14.17 -0.57 -10.83
CA SER A 92 -13.36 0.24 -9.92
C SER A 92 -12.81 -0.55 -8.72
N ASP A 93 -13.50 -1.60 -8.25
CA ASP A 93 -12.97 -2.51 -7.22
C ASP A 93 -11.80 -3.36 -7.75
N VAL A 94 -11.83 -3.70 -9.05
CA VAL A 94 -10.83 -4.54 -9.72
C VAL A 94 -9.60 -3.74 -10.16
N PHE A 95 -9.78 -2.55 -10.72
CA PHE A 95 -8.67 -1.75 -11.28
C PHE A 95 -8.25 -0.57 -10.40
N GLY A 96 -9.15 -0.05 -9.57
CA GLY A 96 -8.97 1.20 -8.83
C GLY A 96 -9.87 2.32 -9.33
N ALA A 97 -9.80 3.47 -8.68
CA ALA A 97 -10.65 4.62 -8.96
C ALA A 97 -9.86 5.93 -8.98
N LEU A 98 -10.32 6.88 -9.79
CA LEU A 98 -9.92 8.29 -9.71
C LEU A 98 -10.84 8.98 -8.70
N LEU A 99 -10.30 9.37 -7.56
CA LEU A 99 -11.05 10.06 -6.51
C LEU A 99 -10.60 11.53 -6.41
N PRO A 100 -11.53 12.47 -6.17
CA PRO A 100 -11.16 13.85 -5.91
C PRO A 100 -10.41 13.96 -4.57
N VAL A 101 -9.31 14.70 -4.55
CA VAL A 101 -8.50 14.93 -3.35
C VAL A 101 -9.13 16.06 -2.55
N THR A 102 -9.56 15.78 -1.31
CA THR A 102 -10.13 16.77 -0.38
C THR A 102 -9.12 17.32 0.63
N GLU A 103 -7.92 16.72 0.70
CA GLU A 103 -6.93 16.87 1.78
C GLU A 103 -6.40 18.29 1.99
N ASN A 104 -6.63 19.23 1.07
CA ASN A 104 -6.16 20.60 1.24
C ASN A 104 -7.14 21.54 1.95
N ARG A 105 -8.39 21.16 2.28
CA ARG A 105 -9.32 22.13 2.90
C ARG A 105 -9.25 22.22 4.42
N GLU A 106 -8.99 21.12 5.12
CA GLU A 106 -8.94 21.11 6.59
C GLU A 106 -7.60 21.65 7.12
N GLU A 107 -6.47 21.19 6.57
CA GLU A 107 -5.13 21.71 6.94
C GLU A 107 -4.97 23.21 6.62
N ASP A 108 -5.51 23.67 5.48
CA ASP A 108 -5.48 25.09 5.12
C ASP A 108 -6.36 25.91 6.06
N GLY A 109 -7.49 25.36 6.54
CA GLY A 109 -8.36 25.99 7.52
C GLY A 109 -7.65 26.21 8.86
N GLU A 110 -6.97 25.19 9.38
CA GLU A 110 -6.19 25.30 10.62
C GLU A 110 -5.01 26.28 10.49
N LEU A 111 -4.31 26.26 9.35
CA LEU A 111 -3.24 27.24 9.07
C LEU A 111 -3.80 28.67 8.99
N LEU A 112 -4.95 28.86 8.36
CA LEU A 112 -5.60 30.15 8.22
C LEU A 112 -6.04 30.70 9.56
N GLU A 113 -6.69 29.90 10.42
CA GLU A 113 -7.04 30.30 11.78
C GLU A 113 -5.81 30.68 12.61
N ALA A 114 -4.73 29.91 12.50
CA ALA A 114 -3.44 30.20 13.12
C ALA A 114 -2.81 31.53 12.63
N ILE A 115 -2.93 31.84 11.34
CA ILE A 115 -2.49 33.12 10.75
C ILE A 115 -3.33 34.29 11.27
N TYR A 116 -4.65 34.14 11.37
CA TYR A 116 -5.55 35.18 11.87
C TYR A 116 -5.32 35.53 13.34
N GLN A 117 -4.79 34.60 14.13
CA GLN A 117 -4.49 34.80 15.55
C GLN A 117 -3.11 35.41 15.80
N THR A 118 -2.35 35.73 14.75
CA THR A 118 -0.94 36.11 14.87
C THR A 118 -0.66 37.47 14.19
N ASP A 119 -0.06 38.40 14.93
CA ASP A 119 0.14 39.78 14.47
C ASP A 119 1.44 40.00 13.65
N SER A 120 2.24 38.96 13.40
CA SER A 120 3.50 39.10 12.64
C SER A 120 3.87 37.86 11.82
N LEU A 121 4.49 38.09 10.65
CA LEU A 121 4.96 37.03 9.75
C LEU A 121 5.91 36.05 10.42
N GLN A 122 6.80 36.54 11.30
CA GLN A 122 7.76 35.69 11.99
C GLN A 122 7.07 34.71 12.95
N ALA A 123 6.05 35.18 13.68
CA ALA A 123 5.30 34.33 14.58
C ALA A 123 4.46 33.28 13.82
N VAL A 124 3.96 33.61 12.61
CA VAL A 124 3.30 32.64 11.72
C VAL A 124 4.28 31.54 11.28
N LEU A 125 5.48 31.90 10.83
CA LEU A 125 6.49 30.93 10.41
C LEU A 125 6.91 30.00 11.55
N ASP A 126 7.08 30.55 12.76
CA ASP A 126 7.38 29.77 13.96
C ASP A 126 6.24 28.80 14.32
N LEU A 127 4.99 29.23 14.18
CA LEU A 127 3.80 28.43 14.44
C LEU A 127 3.67 27.28 13.44
N VAL A 128 3.84 27.55 12.15
CA VAL A 128 3.84 26.54 11.07
C VAL A 128 4.99 25.54 11.27
N ALA A 129 6.19 26.03 11.61
CA ALA A 129 7.34 25.18 11.88
C ALA A 129 7.08 24.22 13.07
N ARG A 130 6.46 24.71 14.14
CA ARG A 130 6.12 23.89 15.32
C ARG A 130 5.02 22.88 15.01
N HIS A 131 3.93 23.33 14.39
CA HIS A 131 2.76 22.50 14.14
C HIS A 131 3.08 21.34 13.18
N PHE A 132 3.81 21.62 12.09
CA PHE A 132 4.18 20.60 11.10
C PHE A 132 5.54 19.94 11.36
N SER A 133 6.20 20.26 12.48
CA SER A 133 7.56 19.78 12.78
C SER A 133 8.56 20.02 11.64
N LEU A 134 8.47 21.20 11.02
CA LEU A 134 9.25 21.60 9.85
C LEU A 134 10.43 22.50 10.24
N THR A 135 11.43 22.56 9.36
CA THR A 135 12.45 23.61 9.41
C THR A 135 11.83 24.95 9.01
N GLN A 136 12.43 26.07 9.46
CA GLN A 136 11.98 27.42 9.08
C GLN A 136 11.91 27.64 7.57
N MET A 137 12.83 27.01 6.82
CA MET A 137 12.82 27.06 5.35
C MET A 137 11.60 26.34 4.77
N ALA A 138 11.31 25.13 5.25
CA ALA A 138 10.15 24.37 4.80
C ALA A 138 8.82 25.00 5.26
N ALA A 139 8.79 25.65 6.42
CA ALA A 139 7.63 26.42 6.88
C ALA A 139 7.34 27.63 5.96
N LYS A 140 8.39 28.32 5.51
CA LYS A 140 8.27 29.42 4.54
C LYS A 140 7.75 28.93 3.19
N GLU A 141 8.22 27.79 2.73
CA GLU A 141 7.77 27.17 1.47
C GLU A 141 6.30 26.74 1.56
N LYS A 142 5.88 26.11 2.67
CA LYS A 142 4.49 25.73 2.90
C LYS A 142 3.56 26.94 2.99
N LEU A 143 4.01 28.03 3.61
CA LEU A 143 3.26 29.29 3.67
C LEU A 143 3.14 29.94 2.28
N ALA A 144 4.20 29.94 1.48
CA ALA A 144 4.17 30.46 0.11
C ALA A 144 3.18 29.66 -0.77
N GLN A 145 3.18 28.33 -0.66
CA GLN A 145 2.23 27.45 -1.34
C GLN A 145 0.78 27.68 -0.89
N LEU A 146 0.55 28.04 0.38
CA LEU A 146 -0.78 28.41 0.86
C LEU A 146 -1.25 29.73 0.24
N VAL A 147 -0.40 30.77 0.25
CA VAL A 147 -0.73 32.09 -0.34
C VAL A 147 -1.01 31.95 -1.83
N GLU A 148 -0.19 31.21 -2.56
CA GLU A 148 -0.37 30.94 -3.99
C GLU A 148 -1.70 30.20 -4.25
N ARG A 149 -2.09 29.26 -3.39
CA ARG A 149 -3.39 28.57 -3.50
C ARG A 149 -4.57 29.49 -3.24
N ILE A 150 -4.45 30.42 -2.29
CA ILE A 150 -5.50 31.39 -1.94
C ILE A 150 -5.67 32.43 -3.06
N GLU A 151 -4.58 32.96 -3.60
CA GLU A 151 -4.62 33.92 -4.70
C GLU A 151 -5.19 33.31 -5.99
N ASN A 152 -4.97 32.01 -6.22
CA ASN A 152 -5.48 31.27 -7.38
C ASN A 152 -6.89 30.64 -7.16
N THR A 153 -7.62 31.01 -6.11
CA THR A 153 -8.93 30.41 -5.74
C THR A 153 -10.01 30.52 -6.83
N ALA A 154 -9.86 31.40 -7.83
CA ALA A 154 -10.81 31.51 -8.93
C ALA A 154 -10.80 30.30 -9.91
N GLU A 155 -9.70 29.54 -9.97
CA GLU A 155 -9.53 28.43 -10.93
C GLU A 155 -8.72 27.27 -10.33
N ASN A 156 -9.08 26.76 -9.16
CA ASN A 156 -8.50 25.47 -8.71
C ASN A 156 -9.33 24.31 -9.29
N PRO A 157 -8.91 23.66 -10.39
CA PRO A 157 -9.58 22.46 -10.86
C PRO A 157 -9.55 21.40 -9.76
N VAL A 158 -10.67 20.67 -9.59
CA VAL A 158 -10.74 19.52 -8.68
C VAL A 158 -9.57 18.60 -9.02
N GLN A 159 -8.64 18.44 -8.09
CA GLN A 159 -7.51 17.52 -8.27
C GLN A 159 -7.99 16.10 -8.06
N TYR A 160 -7.67 15.22 -9.00
CA TYR A 160 -7.99 13.80 -8.92
C TYR A 160 -6.72 12.99 -8.67
N ARG A 161 -6.81 12.01 -7.78
CA ARG A 161 -5.75 11.04 -7.52
C ARG A 161 -6.25 9.65 -7.85
N PHE A 162 -5.42 8.87 -8.54
CA PHE A 162 -5.71 7.47 -8.81
C PHE A 162 -5.34 6.61 -7.60
N TYR A 163 -6.30 5.82 -7.14
CA TYR A 163 -6.14 4.86 -6.06
C TYR A 163 -6.20 3.45 -6.67
N PRO A 164 -5.05 2.77 -6.80
CA PRO A 164 -5.01 1.43 -7.39
C PRO A 164 -5.66 0.41 -6.46
N SER A 165 -6.37 -0.55 -7.05
CA SER A 165 -6.94 -1.69 -6.32
C SER A 165 -5.86 -2.60 -5.73
N GLU A 166 -6.27 -3.52 -4.85
CA GLU A 166 -5.37 -4.53 -4.30
C GLU A 166 -4.79 -5.46 -5.37
N ILE A 167 -5.55 -5.75 -6.43
CA ILE A 167 -5.07 -6.55 -7.56
C ILE A 167 -3.94 -5.82 -8.29
N LEU A 168 -4.13 -4.53 -8.59
CA LEU A 168 -3.13 -3.75 -9.31
C LEU A 168 -1.87 -3.56 -8.46
N ARG A 169 -2.03 -3.32 -7.14
CA ARG A 169 -0.91 -3.25 -6.20
C ARG A 169 -0.14 -4.57 -6.15
N ALA A 170 -0.85 -5.70 -6.09
CA ALA A 170 -0.21 -7.01 -6.07
C ALA A 170 0.57 -7.28 -7.36
N LEU A 171 0.03 -6.91 -8.52
CA LEU A 171 0.70 -7.04 -9.81
C LEU A 171 1.95 -6.16 -9.89
N GLU A 172 1.84 -4.87 -9.57
CA GLU A 172 2.94 -3.91 -9.64
C GLU A 172 4.08 -4.26 -8.66
N LYS A 173 3.70 -4.68 -7.44
CA LYS A 173 4.65 -4.98 -6.39
C LYS A 173 4.97 -6.47 -6.29
N GLY A 174 4.48 -7.35 -7.17
CA GLY A 174 4.72 -8.79 -7.09
C GLY A 174 4.37 -9.40 -5.74
N TYR A 175 3.18 -9.10 -5.21
CA TYR A 175 2.63 -9.73 -4.00
C TYR A 175 1.89 -11.02 -4.34
N LEU A 176 1.68 -11.87 -3.34
CA LEU A 176 0.75 -12.98 -3.42
C LEU A 176 -0.67 -12.44 -3.21
N LEU A 177 -1.60 -12.76 -4.12
CA LEU A 177 -3.00 -12.33 -4.13
C LEU A 177 -3.94 -13.53 -3.98
#